data_AF-A0A2D4J8Y6-F1
#
_entry.id   AF-A0A2D4J8Y6-F1
#
_cell.length_a   1.000
_cell.length_b   1.000
_cell.length_c   1.000
_cell.angle_alpha   90.00
_cell.angle_beta   90.00
_cell.angle_gamma   90.00
#
_symmetry.space_group_name_H-M   'P 1'
#
loop_
_entity.id
_entity.type
_entity.pdbx_description
1 polymer ?
#
loop_
_entity_poly.entity_id
_entity_poly.type
_entity_poly.pdbx_seq_one_letter_code
_entity_poly.pdbx_strand_id
1 'polypeptide(L)'
;GLQKFFSCRGIAIAVDYFWKRGHRKITVFVPQWRTRKDSNITEQHFLTELQDVGILALTPARVVCGARIASHDDRFLLHLAEKTGGVVVTNDNFREFVDESATWREIIQRRLLQYTFAGDIFMVPDDPLGRNGPGLHHFLQEETSFRARPTPYSFASGSHLPFL
;
A
#
# COMPACT_ATOMS: atom_id res chain seq x y z
N GLY A 1 -7.92 5.64 13.50
CA GLY A 1 -8.58 5.60 14.83
C GLY A 1 -8.20 6.82 15.64
N LEU A 2 -9.16 7.43 16.34
CA LEU A 2 -9.16 8.44 17.44
C LEU A 2 -8.04 9.50 17.60
N GLN A 3 -6.99 9.53 16.77
CA GLN A 3 -5.84 10.45 16.75
C GLN A 3 -5.09 10.70 18.09
N LYS A 4 -5.38 9.92 19.14
CA LYS A 4 -4.80 10.14 20.48
C LYS A 4 -3.48 9.40 20.72
N PHE A 5 -3.28 8.23 20.13
CA PHE A 5 -2.13 7.36 20.38
C PHE A 5 -1.69 6.61 19.12
N PHE A 6 -0.44 6.17 19.08
CA PHE A 6 0.06 5.27 18.04
C PHE A 6 -0.22 3.83 18.46
N SER A 7 -1.21 3.20 17.81
CA SER A 7 -1.65 1.85 18.13
C SER A 7 -0.92 0.80 17.29
N CYS A 8 0.07 0.13 17.88
CA CYS A 8 0.77 -0.99 17.24
C CYS A 8 -0.17 -2.18 16.99
N ARG A 9 -1.14 -2.40 17.87
CA ARG A 9 -2.18 -3.40 17.70
C ARG A 9 -3.07 -3.15 16.49
N GLY A 10 -3.42 -1.89 16.21
CA GLY A 10 -4.17 -1.53 15.00
C GLY A 10 -3.46 -1.95 13.71
N ILE A 11 -2.12 -1.83 13.68
CA ILE A 11 -1.31 -2.32 12.55
C ILE A 11 -1.42 -3.84 12.43
N ALA A 12 -1.26 -4.58 13.53
CA ALA A 12 -1.38 -6.04 13.53
C ALA A 12 -2.76 -6.51 13.04
N ILE A 13 -3.85 -5.85 13.47
CA ILE A 13 -5.22 -6.16 13.03
C ILE A 13 -5.37 -5.94 11.52
N ALA A 14 -4.86 -4.82 10.99
CA ALA A 14 -4.92 -4.54 9.56
C ALA A 14 -4.12 -5.58 8.75
N VAL A 15 -2.92 -5.95 9.22
CA VAL A 15 -2.11 -7.02 8.60
C VAL A 15 -2.86 -8.34 8.59
N ASP A 16 -3.43 -8.74 9.73
CA ASP A 16 -4.20 -9.97 9.88
C ASP A 16 -5.43 -10.01 8.95
N TYR A 17 -6.11 -8.87 8.74
CA TYR A 17 -7.21 -8.76 7.78
C TYR A 17 -6.79 -9.20 6.36
N PHE A 18 -5.69 -8.64 5.83
CA PHE A 18 -5.19 -9.02 4.50
C PHE A 18 -4.59 -10.42 4.48
N TRP A 19 -3.95 -10.85 5.58
CA TRP A 19 -3.40 -12.19 5.71
C TRP A 19 -4.49 -13.27 5.64
N LYS A 20 -5.61 -13.08 6.34
CA LYS A 20 -6.77 -13.99 6.30
C LYS A 20 -7.43 -14.08 4.92
N ARG A 21 -7.29 -13.04 4.09
CA ARG A 21 -7.74 -13.02 2.69
C ARG A 21 -6.75 -13.70 1.72
N GLY A 22 -5.63 -14.22 2.22
CA GLY A 22 -4.62 -14.93 1.42
C GLY A 22 -3.49 -14.05 0.88
N HIS A 23 -3.46 -12.75 1.19
CA HIS A 23 -2.35 -11.89 0.78
C HIS A 23 -1.09 -12.22 1.60
N ARG A 24 0.04 -12.40 0.92
CA ARG A 24 1.34 -12.71 1.54
C ARG A 24 2.41 -11.66 1.29
N LYS A 25 2.26 -10.86 0.23
CA LYS A 25 3.11 -9.70 -0.05
C LYS A 25 2.52 -8.46 0.64
N ILE A 26 2.77 -8.35 1.94
CA ILE A 26 2.32 -7.23 2.77
C ILE A 26 3.56 -6.55 3.32
N THR A 27 3.63 -5.22 3.20
CA THR A 27 4.71 -4.43 3.79
C THR A 27 4.11 -3.27 4.56
N VAL A 28 4.52 -3.12 5.82
CA VAL A 28 4.16 -1.99 6.69
C VAL A 28 5.38 -1.10 6.83
N PHE A 29 5.25 0.19 6.52
CA PHE A 29 6.27 1.18 6.86
C PHE A 29 5.95 1.84 8.20
N VAL A 30 6.95 1.88 9.07
CA VAL A 30 6.88 2.61 10.35
C VAL A 30 8.18 3.40 10.52
N PRO A 31 8.14 4.69 10.87
CA PRO A 31 9.36 5.44 11.10
C PRO A 31 10.15 4.93 12.29
N GLN A 32 11.46 4.79 12.12
CA GLN A 32 12.36 4.18 13.10
C GLN A 32 12.26 4.80 14.50
N TRP A 33 11.93 6.08 14.63
CA TRP A 33 11.78 6.71 15.94
C TRP A 33 10.61 6.15 16.76
N ARG A 34 9.64 5.47 16.13
CA ARG A 34 8.53 4.76 16.80
C ARG A 34 8.95 3.48 17.52
N THR A 35 10.20 3.01 17.36
CA THR A 35 10.73 1.88 18.15
C THR A 35 11.34 2.33 19.48
N ARG A 36 11.46 3.63 19.72
CA ARG A 36 11.89 4.15 21.02
C ARG A 36 10.76 4.03 22.04
N LYS A 37 11.12 3.83 23.32
CA LYS A 37 10.13 3.84 24.41
C LYS A 37 9.49 5.24 24.49
N ASP A 38 8.18 5.28 24.29
CA ASP A 38 7.35 6.49 24.32
C ASP A 38 6.03 6.11 25.00
N SER A 39 5.57 6.91 25.96
CA SER A 39 4.33 6.66 26.69
C SER A 39 3.08 6.71 25.80
N ASN A 40 3.18 7.29 24.60
CA ASN A 40 2.10 7.39 23.63
C ASN A 40 2.04 6.23 22.63
N ILE A 41 2.94 5.25 22.75
CA ILE A 41 2.98 4.04 21.93
C ILE A 41 2.48 2.88 22.78
N THR A 42 1.36 2.29 22.37
CA THR A 42 0.77 1.14 23.07
C THR A 42 1.16 -0.16 22.38
N GLU A 43 1.45 -1.20 23.16
CA GLU A 43 1.62 -2.57 22.65
C GLU A 43 2.73 -2.72 21.59
N GLN A 44 3.88 -2.08 21.83
CA GLN A 44 5.02 -2.01 20.91
C GLN A 44 5.55 -3.39 20.44
N HIS A 45 5.30 -4.46 21.21
CA HIS A 45 5.68 -5.83 20.86
C HIS A 45 5.15 -6.26 19.48
N PHE A 46 3.97 -5.78 19.05
CA PHE A 46 3.45 -6.05 17.70
C PHE A 46 4.37 -5.55 16.59
N LEU A 47 5.08 -4.43 16.80
CA LEU A 47 6.03 -3.94 15.79
C LEU A 47 7.23 -4.87 15.69
N THR A 48 7.72 -5.38 16.83
CA THR A 48 8.82 -6.35 16.88
C THR A 48 8.43 -7.64 16.17
N GLU A 49 7.27 -8.21 16.50
CA GLU A 49 6.77 -9.43 15.87
C GLU A 49 6.62 -9.28 14.35
N LEU A 50 6.03 -8.17 13.88
CA LEU A 50 5.88 -7.89 12.45
C LEU A 50 7.22 -7.66 11.75
N GLN A 51 8.21 -7.09 12.44
CA GLN A 51 9.56 -6.89 11.91
C GLN A 51 10.30 -8.23 11.80
N ASP A 52 10.20 -9.09 12.81
CA ASP A 52 10.87 -10.39 12.86
C ASP A 52 10.39 -11.32 11.73
N VAL A 53 9.11 -11.24 11.35
CA VAL A 53 8.55 -12.00 10.21
C VAL A 53 8.70 -11.28 8.86
N GLY A 54 9.38 -10.12 8.83
CA GLY A 54 9.69 -9.38 7.60
C GLY A 54 8.52 -8.62 6.97
N ILE A 55 7.40 -8.45 7.68
CA ILE A 55 6.24 -7.67 7.21
C ILE A 55 6.48 -6.17 7.44
N LEU A 56 7.15 -5.79 8.52
CA LEU A 56 7.40 -4.40 8.86
C LEU A 56 8.81 -3.96 8.46
N ALA A 57 8.89 -2.84 7.74
CA ALA A 57 10.12 -2.15 7.39
C ALA A 57 10.18 -0.79 8.10
N LEU A 58 11.32 -0.52 8.77
CA LEU A 58 11.54 0.77 9.43
C LEU A 58 12.06 1.79 8.41
N THR A 59 11.38 2.94 8.30
CA THR A 59 11.87 4.03 7.48
C THR A 59 12.95 4.83 8.23
N PRO A 60 14.01 5.30 7.54
CA PRO A 60 15.15 5.94 8.19
C PRO A 60 14.77 7.21 8.96
N ALA A 61 15.20 7.29 10.21
CA ALA A 61 15.16 8.52 11.00
C ALA A 61 16.41 8.61 11.89
N ARG A 62 16.99 9.81 12.00
CA ARG A 62 18.19 10.06 12.80
C ARG A 62 18.10 11.38 13.57
N VAL A 63 18.99 11.53 14.54
CA VAL A 63 19.20 12.79 15.26
C VAL A 63 20.59 13.29 14.92
N VAL A 64 20.70 14.53 14.45
CA VAL A 64 21.96 15.19 14.11
C VAL A 64 21.98 16.53 14.84
N CYS A 65 23.01 16.77 15.67
CA CYS A 65 23.14 17.99 16.47
C CYS A 65 21.88 18.32 17.30
N GLY A 66 21.22 17.30 17.86
CA GLY A 66 19.97 17.45 18.61
C GLY A 66 18.71 17.64 17.77
N ALA A 67 18.83 17.88 16.46
CA ALA A 67 17.70 18.01 15.55
C ALA A 67 17.28 16.64 14.97
N ARG A 68 15.96 16.37 14.95
CA ARG A 68 15.42 15.17 14.31
C ARG A 68 15.33 15.35 12.80
N ILE A 69 15.93 14.43 12.06
CA ILE A 69 15.81 14.31 10.61
C ILE A 69 15.10 12.99 10.33
N ALA A 70 13.89 13.07 9.78
CA ALA A 70 13.11 11.91 9.38
C ALA A 70 12.74 12.05 7.90
N SER A 71 12.84 10.94 7.17
CA SER A 71 12.32 10.89 5.80
C SER A 71 10.80 10.93 5.81
N HIS A 72 10.19 11.37 4.71
CA HIS A 72 8.74 11.29 4.55
C HIS A 72 8.33 9.85 4.29
N ASP A 73 7.63 9.23 5.23
CA ASP A 73 7.24 7.82 5.14
C ASP A 73 6.32 7.56 3.94
N ASP A 74 5.50 8.55 3.58
CA ASP A 74 4.59 8.48 2.42
C ASP A 74 5.31 8.29 1.09
N ARG A 75 6.52 8.83 0.95
CA ARG A 75 7.35 8.61 -0.24
C ARG A 75 7.80 7.15 -0.36
N PHE A 76 8.05 6.47 0.77
CA PHE A 76 8.35 5.04 0.75
C PHE A 76 7.13 4.21 0.32
N LEU A 77 5.93 4.58 0.78
CA LEU A 77 4.68 3.94 0.35
C LEU A 77 4.49 4.10 -1.17
N LEU A 78 4.58 5.33 -1.69
CA LEU A 78 4.40 5.62 -3.11
C LEU A 78 5.44 4.92 -3.99
N HIS A 79 6.73 4.96 -3.60
CA HIS A 79 7.78 4.26 -4.35
C HIS A 79 7.62 2.74 -4.34
N LEU A 80 7.24 2.13 -3.21
CA LEU A 80 7.03 0.69 -3.15
C LEU A 80 5.83 0.29 -4.01
N ALA A 81 4.74 1.03 -3.91
CA ALA A 81 3.57 0.85 -4.74
C ALA A 81 3.93 0.97 -6.23
N GLU A 82 4.65 2.01 -6.64
CA GLU A 82 5.14 2.19 -8.01
C GLU A 82 5.93 0.99 -8.52
N LYS A 83 6.89 0.49 -7.73
CA LYS A 83 7.75 -0.64 -8.12
C LYS A 83 7.02 -1.97 -8.21
N THR A 84 5.96 -2.16 -7.42
CA THR A 84 5.28 -3.45 -7.25
C THR A 84 3.93 -3.53 -7.96
N GLY A 85 3.37 -2.39 -8.37
CA GLY A 85 1.97 -2.31 -8.80
C GLY A 85 0.96 -2.48 -7.65
N GLY A 86 1.40 -2.44 -6.38
CA GLY A 86 0.56 -2.75 -5.22
C GLY A 86 -0.44 -1.65 -4.81
N VAL A 87 -1.37 -2.00 -3.93
CA VAL A 87 -2.31 -1.05 -3.29
C VAL A 87 -1.66 -0.41 -2.06
N VAL A 88 -1.97 0.86 -1.81
CA VAL A 88 -1.58 1.56 -0.57
C VAL A 88 -2.79 1.66 0.36
N VAL A 89 -2.69 1.08 1.55
CA VAL A 89 -3.74 1.15 2.57
C VAL A 89 -3.51 2.37 3.46
N THR A 90 -4.31 3.42 3.29
CA THR A 90 -4.14 4.69 4.00
C THR A 90 -5.43 5.52 3.97
N ASN A 91 -5.60 6.39 4.96
CA ASN A 91 -6.63 7.43 4.95
C ASN A 91 -6.09 8.81 4.57
N ASP A 92 -4.78 8.92 4.36
CA ASP A 92 -4.18 10.12 3.78
C ASP A 92 -4.50 10.19 2.28
N ASN A 93 -4.66 11.39 1.76
CA ASN A 93 -4.91 11.64 0.34
C ASN A 93 -3.64 12.06 -0.42
N PHE A 94 -2.50 12.21 0.25
CA PHE A 94 -1.19 12.47 -0.38
C PHE A 94 -1.20 13.66 -1.34
N ARG A 95 -1.99 14.70 -1.02
CA ARG A 95 -2.27 15.83 -1.94
C ARG A 95 -1.00 16.53 -2.42
N GLU A 96 -0.01 16.65 -1.54
CA GLU A 96 1.29 17.25 -1.85
C GLU A 96 2.10 16.49 -2.90
N PHE A 97 1.86 15.19 -3.11
CA PHE A 97 2.60 14.35 -4.05
C PHE A 97 1.94 14.22 -5.43
N VAL A 98 0.71 14.73 -5.61
CA VAL A 98 -0.09 14.58 -6.84
C VAL A 98 0.58 15.22 -8.06
N ASP A 99 1.28 16.34 -7.85
CA ASP A 99 1.96 17.08 -8.92
C ASP A 99 3.45 16.75 -9.03
N GLU A 100 4.01 15.91 -8.14
CA GLU A 100 5.41 15.50 -8.20
C GLU A 100 5.67 14.45 -9.30
N SER A 101 4.72 13.55 -9.58
CA SER A 101 4.88 12.46 -10.56
C SER A 101 3.55 12.01 -11.14
N ALA A 102 3.52 11.77 -12.46
CA ALA A 102 2.36 11.20 -13.14
C ALA A 102 2.03 9.78 -12.63
N THR A 103 3.05 8.98 -12.30
CA THR A 103 2.86 7.64 -11.73
C THR A 103 2.26 7.73 -10.33
N TRP A 104 2.74 8.65 -9.50
CA TRP A 104 2.20 8.83 -8.15
C TRP A 104 0.78 9.36 -8.17
N ARG A 105 0.46 10.27 -9.10
CA ARG A 105 -0.91 10.69 -9.37
C ARG A 105 -1.83 9.51 -9.67
N GLU A 106 -1.40 8.58 -10.52
CA GLU A 106 -2.16 7.37 -10.82
C GLU A 106 -2.40 6.52 -9.57
N ILE A 107 -1.35 6.28 -8.77
CA ILE A 107 -1.43 5.53 -7.51
C ILE A 107 -2.44 6.19 -6.56
N ILE A 108 -2.34 7.51 -6.38
CA ILE A 108 -3.20 8.28 -5.48
C ILE A 108 -4.66 8.24 -5.95
N GLN A 109 -4.90 8.27 -7.25
CA GLN A 109 -6.25 8.28 -7.81
C GLN A 109 -6.92 6.90 -7.84
N ARG A 110 -6.13 5.82 -7.98
CA ARG A 110 -6.68 4.50 -8.36
C ARG A 110 -6.31 3.37 -7.43
N ARG A 111 -5.37 3.56 -6.51
CA ARG A 111 -4.77 2.48 -5.72
C ARG A 111 -4.65 2.78 -4.24
N LEU A 112 -5.32 3.82 -3.74
CA LEU A 112 -5.49 4.03 -2.31
C LEU A 112 -6.70 3.26 -1.80
N LEU A 113 -6.50 2.48 -0.74
CA LEU A 113 -7.57 1.81 0.00
C LEU A 113 -7.75 2.48 1.35
N GLN A 114 -8.83 3.23 1.49
CA GLN A 114 -9.25 3.81 2.75
C GLN A 114 -9.85 2.75 3.68
N TYR A 115 -9.86 3.04 4.96
CA TYR A 115 -10.35 2.12 5.98
C TYR A 115 -10.92 2.87 7.19
N THR A 116 -11.70 2.15 7.99
CA THR A 116 -12.15 2.62 9.30
C THR A 116 -11.94 1.54 10.36
N PHE A 117 -11.98 1.98 11.62
CA PHE A 117 -11.99 1.09 12.78
C PHE A 117 -13.24 1.36 13.60
N ALA A 118 -14.05 0.32 13.82
CA ALA A 118 -15.14 0.31 14.79
C ALA A 118 -14.66 -0.47 16.03
N GLY A 119 -14.07 0.24 17.00
CA GLY A 119 -13.28 -0.41 18.04
C GLY A 119 -12.08 -1.13 17.43
N ASP A 120 -12.00 -2.45 17.64
CA ASP A 120 -10.95 -3.32 17.10
C ASP A 120 -11.29 -3.95 15.75
N ILE A 121 -12.42 -3.57 15.15
CA ILE A 121 -12.87 -4.12 13.88
C ILE A 121 -12.32 -3.24 12.76
N PHE A 122 -11.30 -3.74 12.06
CA PHE A 122 -10.78 -3.12 10.84
C PHE A 122 -11.73 -3.38 9.67
N MET A 123 -12.16 -2.31 9.01
CA MET A 123 -13.12 -2.35 7.92
C MET A 123 -12.60 -1.55 6.74
N VAL A 124 -12.75 -2.10 5.54
CA VAL A 124 -12.47 -1.44 4.26
C VAL A 124 -13.76 -1.39 3.43
N PRO A 125 -13.92 -0.42 2.52
CA PRO A 125 -15.10 -0.36 1.66
C PRO A 125 -15.12 -1.51 0.64
N ASP A 126 -16.30 -2.04 0.35
CA ASP A 126 -16.51 -3.01 -0.73
C ASP A 126 -16.35 -2.36 -2.13
N ASP A 127 -16.45 -1.03 -2.21
CA ASP A 127 -16.30 -0.19 -3.40
C ASP A 127 -15.19 0.88 -3.23
N PRO A 128 -13.89 0.50 -3.24
CA PRO A 128 -12.78 1.41 -2.92
C PRO A 128 -12.70 2.70 -3.75
N LEU A 129 -13.19 2.67 -5.00
CA LEU A 129 -13.23 3.82 -5.92
C LEU A 129 -14.68 4.30 -6.17
N GLY A 130 -15.60 3.97 -5.28
CA GLY A 130 -17.03 4.30 -5.35
C GLY A 130 -17.82 3.43 -6.32
N ARG A 131 -19.12 3.73 -6.45
CA ARG A 131 -20.13 2.93 -7.17
C ARG A 131 -19.73 2.45 -8.57
N ASN A 132 -18.99 3.26 -9.32
CA ASN A 132 -18.61 2.97 -10.70
C ASN A 132 -17.20 2.33 -10.81
N GLY A 133 -16.53 2.12 -9.68
CA GLY A 133 -15.22 1.50 -9.59
C GLY A 133 -15.29 -0.02 -9.49
N PRO A 134 -14.12 -0.70 -9.47
CA PRO A 134 -14.07 -2.12 -9.21
C PRO A 134 -14.47 -2.44 -7.77
N GLY A 135 -15.11 -3.59 -7.55
CA GLY A 135 -15.31 -4.12 -6.20
C GLY A 135 -13.97 -4.50 -5.54
N LEU A 136 -13.97 -4.55 -4.20
CA LEU A 136 -12.78 -4.79 -3.38
C LEU A 136 -11.98 -6.03 -3.79
N HIS A 137 -12.64 -7.10 -4.22
CA HIS A 137 -11.94 -8.31 -4.69
C HIS A 137 -11.07 -8.01 -5.90
N HIS A 138 -11.62 -7.36 -6.93
CA HIS A 138 -10.85 -6.98 -8.13
C HIS A 138 -9.81 -5.91 -7.84
N PHE A 139 -10.14 -4.95 -6.96
CA PHE A 139 -9.21 -3.90 -6.54
C PHE A 139 -7.93 -4.46 -5.88
N LEU A 140 -8.05 -5.59 -5.17
CA LEU A 140 -6.94 -6.25 -4.47
C LEU A 140 -6.27 -7.39 -5.26
N GLN A 141 -6.73 -7.70 -6.47
CA GLN A 141 -6.12 -8.74 -7.30
C GLN A 141 -4.78 -8.26 -7.88
N GLU A 142 -3.76 -9.11 -7.87
CA GLU A 142 -2.52 -8.85 -8.61
C GLU A 142 -2.83 -8.86 -10.13
N GLU A 143 -2.38 -7.85 -10.88
CA GLU A 143 -2.53 -7.76 -12.34
C GLU A 143 -1.84 -8.89 -13.13
N THR A 144 -1.23 -9.87 -12.45
CA THR A 144 -0.59 -11.04 -13.05
C THR A 144 -1.55 -11.89 -13.90
N SER A 145 -2.87 -11.71 -13.74
CA SER A 145 -3.90 -12.42 -14.52
C SER A 145 -4.38 -11.68 -15.78
N PHE A 146 -4.07 -10.40 -15.97
CA PHE A 146 -4.44 -9.66 -17.19
C PHE A 146 -3.39 -9.74 -18.31
N ARG A 147 -2.11 -9.93 -17.97
CA ARG A 147 -1.03 -10.06 -18.96
C ARG A 147 -0.93 -11.44 -19.64
N ALA A 148 -1.70 -12.43 -19.17
CA ALA A 148 -1.69 -13.80 -19.71
C ALA A 148 -2.78 -14.06 -20.77
N ARG A 149 -3.52 -13.05 -21.22
CA ARG A 149 -4.44 -13.20 -22.37
C ARG A 149 -3.76 -12.70 -23.65
N PRO A 150 -3.32 -13.58 -24.56
CA PRO A 150 -3.03 -13.14 -25.92
C PRO A 150 -4.33 -12.64 -26.54
N THR A 151 -4.32 -11.41 -27.03
CA THR A 151 -5.42 -10.86 -27.83
C THR A 151 -5.65 -11.73 -29.08
N PRO A 152 -6.89 -12.09 -29.46
CA PRO A 152 -7.14 -12.94 -30.62
C PRO A 152 -6.85 -12.30 -32.00
N TYR A 153 -6.39 -11.05 -32.05
CA TYR A 153 -6.18 -10.33 -33.30
C TYR A 153 -4.70 -10.27 -33.68
N SER A 154 -4.15 -11.44 -34.03
CA SER A 154 -2.98 -11.55 -34.91
C SER A 154 -3.13 -12.76 -35.82
N PHE A 155 -4.25 -12.83 -36.55
CA PHE A 155 -4.36 -13.66 -37.73
C PHE A 155 -5.14 -12.90 -38.81
N ALA A 156 -4.66 -13.06 -40.06
CA ALA A 156 -5.00 -12.37 -41.31
C ALA A 156 -4.19 -11.07 -41.54
N SER A 157 -3.41 -10.90 -42.61
CA SER A 157 -3.47 -11.54 -43.92
C SER A 157 -2.07 -11.82 -44.49
N GLY A 158 -1.84 -13.06 -44.89
CA GLY A 158 -0.99 -13.34 -46.03
C GLY A 158 -1.78 -13.08 -47.30
N SER A 159 -1.18 -12.34 -48.24
CA SER A 159 -1.43 -12.53 -49.66
C SER A 159 -0.22 -12.03 -50.43
N HIS A 160 0.51 -12.99 -50.98
CA HIS A 160 1.30 -12.87 -52.20
C HIS A 160 0.63 -11.96 -53.23
N LEU A 161 1.45 -11.27 -54.05
CA LEU A 161 1.54 -11.47 -55.50
C LEU A 161 2.73 -10.65 -56.09
N PRO A 162 3.15 -10.86 -57.36
CA PRO A 162 4.52 -11.28 -57.71
C PRO A 162 5.35 -10.25 -58.50
N PHE A 163 6.60 -10.64 -58.78
CA PHE A 163 7.54 -10.22 -59.85
C PHE A 163 7.17 -9.01 -60.74
N LEU A 164 8.02 -7.98 -60.72
CA LEU A 164 8.97 -7.62 -61.78
C LEU A 164 10.09 -6.75 -61.19
#